data_AF-A0A7S2RAZ1-F1
#
_entry.id   AF-A0A7S2RAZ1-F1
#
_cell.length_a   1.000
_cell.length_b   1.000
_cell.length_c   1.000
_cell.angle_alpha   90.00
_cell.angle_beta   90.00
_cell.angle_gamma   90.00
#
_symmetry.space_group_name_H-M   'P 1'
#
loop_
_entity.id
_entity.type
_entity.pdbx_description
1 polymer ?
#
loop_
_entity_poly.entity_id
_entity_poly.type
_entity_poly.pdbx_seq_one_letter_code
_entity_poly.pdbx_strand_id
1 'polypeptide(L)'
;MIVTLTILYTAYTRYGSPWVAKALEGDQQAAVVVAVVALVAGFLVLSSLRKLAGILLAKSIPKVTVAPSKEESENILEGYPKFDPSLLDRRPKTVYCWDPSTMDLLGEKPVMSKADVDQIVAKARVASDAWKTSTFEQRRHALRTLLRFVLENQETIARVSVRDSGKTVVDAMIGEVLTSCEKFQWTIANGEKYLRDEPRDVGALMMMKKVHVKWEPLGVIAAIVPWNYPFHNVFNPMIATIMTGNALVIKASEYASWSIDYYGKAINACLEAAGAPPNLVQFVTGYGATGNSLVTANVDKVIFVGSPGVGVKVMEAASKNLTPVVLELGGKDPFVVCEDANIDGIVQTACRGVWQNMGQNCAGPERFFVYEGCYDEFCDKVSKLVHQMKQGPPLHSATTDCGAICMGPRQMAHYQTLVDDAVSKGAKVLAGGKLPEKGDPLASGSFYPPTVLADVPESAMI
;
A
#
# COMPACT_ATOMS: atom_id res chain seq x y z
N MET A 1 -22.43 -17.47 -23.96
CA MET A 1 -23.71 -18.18 -24.16
C MET A 1 -24.00 -18.38 -25.65
N ILE A 2 -24.11 -17.33 -26.45
CA ILE A 2 -24.31 -17.43 -27.91
C ILE A 2 -23.16 -18.20 -28.57
N VAL A 3 -21.90 -17.86 -28.32
CA VAL A 3 -20.74 -18.58 -28.87
C VAL A 3 -20.70 -20.06 -28.46
N THR A 4 -21.04 -20.39 -27.21
CA THR A 4 -21.08 -21.78 -26.71
C THR A 4 -22.24 -22.57 -27.32
N LEU A 5 -23.42 -21.95 -27.45
CA LEU A 5 -24.58 -22.52 -28.11
C LEU A 5 -24.33 -22.64 -29.62
N THR A 6 -23.62 -21.71 -30.25
CA THR A 6 -23.20 -21.79 -31.65
C THR A 6 -22.14 -22.87 -31.84
N ILE A 7 -21.15 -23.01 -30.95
CA ILE A 7 -20.18 -24.12 -31.03
C ILE A 7 -20.87 -25.47 -30.82
N LEU A 8 -21.81 -25.59 -29.88
CA LEU A 8 -22.59 -26.81 -29.66
C LEU A 8 -23.57 -27.09 -30.81
N TYR A 9 -24.22 -26.06 -31.35
CA TYR A 9 -25.13 -26.17 -32.50
C TYR A 9 -24.35 -26.46 -33.78
N THR A 10 -23.19 -25.85 -34.01
CA THR A 10 -22.29 -26.14 -35.13
C THR A 10 -21.59 -27.50 -34.95
N ALA A 11 -21.28 -27.92 -33.73
CA ALA A 11 -20.84 -29.29 -33.47
C ALA A 11 -21.97 -30.29 -33.77
N TYR A 12 -23.20 -30.00 -33.36
CA TYR A 12 -24.37 -30.85 -33.59
C TYR A 12 -24.84 -30.87 -35.06
N THR A 13 -24.75 -29.74 -35.78
CA THR A 13 -25.23 -29.62 -37.17
C THR A 13 -24.15 -29.89 -38.21
N ARG A 14 -22.88 -29.61 -37.91
CA ARG A 14 -21.74 -29.81 -38.81
C ARG A 14 -20.99 -31.13 -38.52
N TYR A 15 -21.04 -31.60 -37.27
CA TYR A 15 -20.68 -32.95 -36.84
C TYR A 15 -21.92 -33.67 -36.26
N GLY A 16 -23.07 -33.53 -36.91
CA GLY A 16 -24.26 -34.39 -36.76
C GLY A 16 -23.94 -35.79 -37.25
N SER A 17 -23.06 -36.40 -36.47
CA SER A 17 -21.93 -37.21 -36.90
C SER A 17 -22.31 -38.67 -36.93
N PRO A 18 -21.68 -39.50 -37.77
CA PRO A 18 -21.89 -40.95 -37.88
C PRO A 18 -22.09 -41.69 -36.55
N TRP A 19 -21.56 -41.17 -35.45
CA TRP A 19 -21.74 -41.69 -34.09
C TRP A 19 -23.18 -41.60 -33.55
N VAL A 20 -23.97 -40.56 -33.86
CA VAL A 20 -25.37 -40.48 -33.41
C VAL A 20 -26.23 -41.49 -34.16
N ALA A 21 -26.02 -41.62 -35.47
CA ALA A 21 -26.68 -42.64 -36.30
C ALA A 21 -26.31 -44.06 -35.83
N LYS A 22 -25.01 -44.35 -35.64
CA LYS A 22 -24.54 -45.64 -35.11
C LYS A 22 -25.07 -45.95 -33.72
N ALA A 23 -25.18 -44.96 -32.83
CA ALA A 23 -25.76 -45.13 -31.50
C ALA A 23 -27.26 -45.52 -31.58
N LEU A 24 -28.01 -44.93 -32.52
CA LEU A 24 -29.42 -45.28 -32.78
C LEU A 24 -29.58 -46.65 -33.45
N GLU A 25 -28.57 -47.09 -34.22
CA GLU A 25 -28.47 -48.43 -34.82
C GLU A 25 -27.97 -49.51 -33.84
N GLY A 26 -27.66 -49.15 -32.58
CA GLY A 26 -27.31 -50.09 -31.51
C GLY A 26 -25.81 -50.25 -31.21
N ASP A 27 -24.93 -49.42 -31.79
CA ASP A 27 -23.50 -49.44 -31.48
C ASP A 27 -23.23 -48.87 -30.07
N GLN A 28 -22.74 -49.74 -29.18
CA GLN A 28 -22.46 -49.39 -27.78
C GLN A 28 -21.34 -48.36 -27.61
N GLN A 29 -20.28 -48.40 -28.43
CA GLN A 29 -19.20 -47.41 -28.32
C GLN A 29 -19.70 -46.04 -28.74
N ALA A 30 -20.53 -46.00 -29.78
CA ALA A 30 -21.16 -44.77 -30.23
C ALA A 30 -22.10 -44.17 -29.18
N ALA A 31 -22.89 -45.00 -28.50
CA ALA A 31 -23.77 -44.56 -27.42
C ALA A 31 -22.99 -43.94 -26.24
N VAL A 32 -21.84 -44.52 -25.86
CA VAL A 32 -20.98 -43.96 -24.80
C VAL A 32 -20.39 -42.60 -25.22
N VAL A 33 -19.90 -42.46 -26.45
CA VAL A 33 -19.34 -41.20 -26.95
C VAL A 33 -20.40 -40.09 -26.94
N VAL A 34 -21.61 -40.38 -27.42
CA VAL A 34 -22.73 -39.42 -27.42
C VAL A 34 -23.11 -39.02 -26.00
N ALA A 35 -23.17 -39.97 -25.06
CA ALA A 35 -23.47 -39.71 -23.65
C ALA A 35 -22.41 -38.82 -22.97
N VAL A 36 -21.13 -39.07 -23.22
CA VAL A 36 -20.01 -38.27 -22.67
C VAL A 36 -20.04 -36.85 -23.22
N VAL A 37 -20.24 -36.68 -24.54
CA VAL A 37 -20.35 -35.36 -25.17
C VAL A 37 -21.55 -34.58 -24.63
N ALA A 38 -22.71 -35.24 -24.45
CA ALA A 38 -23.89 -34.64 -23.87
C ALA A 38 -23.67 -34.20 -22.41
N LEU A 39 -22.98 -35.02 -21.61
CA LEU A 39 -22.60 -34.68 -20.23
C LEU A 39 -21.66 -33.48 -20.16
N VAL A 40 -20.62 -33.44 -21.00
CA VAL A 40 -19.67 -32.32 -21.05
C VAL A 40 -20.36 -31.04 -21.52
N ALA A 41 -21.19 -31.13 -22.57
CA ALA A 41 -21.98 -30.00 -23.07
C ALA A 41 -22.95 -29.48 -21.99
N GLY A 42 -23.66 -30.38 -21.30
CA GLY A 42 -24.56 -30.05 -20.20
C GLY A 42 -23.83 -29.35 -19.06
N PHE A 43 -22.65 -29.84 -18.68
CA PHE A 43 -21.81 -29.19 -17.66
C PHE A 43 -21.35 -27.79 -18.09
N LEU A 44 -20.92 -27.62 -19.34
CA LEU A 44 -20.49 -26.31 -19.88
C LEU A 44 -21.65 -25.31 -19.94
N VAL A 45 -22.84 -25.76 -20.32
CA VAL A 45 -24.06 -24.94 -20.33
C VAL A 45 -24.46 -24.56 -18.90
N LEU A 46 -24.51 -25.52 -17.97
CA LEU A 46 -24.81 -25.25 -16.55
C LEU A 46 -23.78 -24.30 -15.90
N SER A 47 -22.50 -24.49 -16.20
CA SER A 47 -21.41 -23.60 -15.76
C SER A 47 -21.59 -22.18 -16.32
N SER A 48 -21.94 -22.08 -17.61
CA SER A 48 -22.19 -20.79 -18.27
C SER A 48 -23.44 -20.10 -17.72
N LEU A 49 -24.52 -20.84 -17.47
CA LEU A 49 -25.75 -20.34 -16.86
C LEU A 49 -25.52 -19.90 -15.43
N ARG A 50 -24.73 -20.65 -14.63
CA ARG A 50 -24.30 -20.22 -13.29
C ARG A 50 -23.50 -18.92 -13.32
N LYS A 51 -22.56 -18.78 -14.27
CA LYS A 51 -21.82 -17.53 -14.47
C LYS A 51 -22.75 -16.38 -14.85
N LEU A 52 -23.69 -16.61 -15.78
CA LEU A 52 -24.64 -15.60 -16.23
C LEU A 52 -25.61 -15.18 -15.11
N ALA A 53 -26.15 -16.14 -14.36
CA ALA A 53 -26.97 -15.89 -13.19
C ALA A 53 -26.18 -15.14 -12.10
N GLY A 54 -24.91 -15.50 -11.89
CA GLY A 54 -24.02 -14.77 -11.00
C GLY A 54 -23.78 -13.31 -11.44
N ILE A 55 -23.74 -13.03 -12.74
CA ILE A 55 -23.65 -11.65 -13.26
C ILE A 55 -24.97 -10.90 -13.08
N LEU A 56 -26.10 -11.54 -13.38
CA LEU A 56 -27.43 -10.94 -13.27
C LEU A 56 -27.87 -10.69 -11.82
N LEU A 57 -27.41 -11.54 -10.89
CA LEU A 57 -27.68 -11.44 -9.46
C LEU A 57 -26.59 -10.70 -8.68
N ALA A 58 -25.47 -10.34 -9.33
CA ALA A 58 -24.41 -9.60 -8.67
C ALA A 58 -24.95 -8.26 -8.17
N LYS A 59 -24.78 -7.99 -6.88
CA LYS A 59 -25.09 -6.67 -6.32
C LYS A 59 -24.32 -5.61 -7.09
N SER A 60 -25.03 -4.57 -7.52
CA SER A 60 -24.41 -3.39 -8.12
C SER A 60 -23.39 -2.82 -7.13
N ILE A 61 -22.21 -2.46 -7.62
CA ILE A 61 -21.20 -1.81 -6.77
C ILE A 61 -21.71 -0.40 -6.49
N PRO A 62 -22.01 -0.02 -5.23
CA PRO A 62 -22.55 1.30 -4.92
C PRO A 62 -21.56 2.39 -5.32
N LYS A 63 -22.09 3.53 -5.74
CA LYS A 63 -21.29 4.75 -5.90
C LYS A 63 -21.26 5.48 -4.57
N VAL A 64 -20.08 5.85 -4.11
CA VAL A 64 -19.87 6.53 -2.83
C VAL A 64 -19.21 7.87 -3.10
N THR A 65 -19.72 8.93 -2.49
CA THR A 65 -19.19 10.28 -2.63
C THR A 65 -18.75 10.79 -1.27
N VAL A 66 -17.51 11.28 -1.17
CA VAL A 66 -16.99 11.98 0.01
C VAL A 66 -16.45 13.31 -0.48
N ALA A 67 -17.08 14.40 -0.04
CA ALA A 67 -16.65 15.74 -0.42
C ALA A 67 -15.32 16.08 0.28
N PRO A 68 -14.30 16.55 -0.47
CA PRO A 68 -13.07 17.02 0.14
C PRO A 68 -13.29 18.33 0.90
N SER A 69 -12.48 18.57 1.93
CA SER A 69 -12.37 19.87 2.58
C SER A 69 -11.69 20.90 1.67
N LYS A 70 -11.63 22.16 2.13
CA LYS A 70 -10.89 23.23 1.45
C LYS A 70 -9.40 22.86 1.33
N GLU A 71 -8.80 22.40 2.41
CA GLU A 71 -7.40 22.01 2.51
C GLU A 71 -7.05 20.81 1.59
N GLU A 72 -8.01 19.90 1.43
CA GLU A 72 -7.91 18.71 0.58
C GLU A 72 -8.06 19.04 -0.92
N SER A 73 -8.71 20.15 -1.27
CA SER A 73 -9.06 20.51 -2.66
C SER A 73 -8.19 21.63 -3.24
N GLU A 74 -7.80 22.64 -2.47
CA GLU A 74 -7.05 23.79 -2.98
C GLU A 74 -5.56 23.49 -3.19
N ASN A 75 -4.93 24.15 -4.16
CA ASN A 75 -3.48 24.03 -4.40
C ASN A 75 -2.68 24.84 -3.38
N ILE A 76 -3.12 26.06 -3.10
CA ILE A 76 -2.45 27.04 -2.25
C ILE A 76 -3.39 27.37 -1.10
N LEU A 77 -2.88 27.36 0.13
CA LEU A 77 -3.65 27.66 1.34
C LEU A 77 -3.31 29.07 1.82
N GLU A 78 -4.11 30.05 1.42
CA GLU A 78 -3.90 31.44 1.82
C GLU A 78 -4.32 31.69 3.28
N GLY A 79 -3.46 32.39 4.03
CA GLY A 79 -3.77 32.81 5.40
C GLY A 79 -3.61 31.74 6.48
N TYR A 80 -3.03 30.58 6.17
CA TYR A 80 -2.80 29.53 7.16
C TYR A 80 -1.61 29.88 8.07
N PRO A 81 -1.71 29.62 9.38
CA PRO A 81 -0.60 29.83 10.30
C PRO A 81 0.54 28.88 9.94
N LYS A 82 1.78 29.37 10.02
CA LYS A 82 2.96 28.53 9.84
C LYS A 82 3.22 27.70 11.09
N PHE A 83 3.52 26.43 10.90
CA PHE A 83 3.94 25.51 11.95
C PHE A 83 5.32 25.92 12.47
N ASP A 84 5.43 26.02 13.79
CA ASP A 84 6.70 26.21 14.49
C ASP A 84 7.27 24.82 14.88
N PRO A 85 8.37 24.37 14.25
CA PRO A 85 8.98 23.07 14.56
C PRO A 85 9.45 22.93 16.02
N SER A 86 9.65 24.04 16.75
CA SER A 86 10.05 24.01 18.18
C SER A 86 8.98 23.39 19.08
N LEU A 87 7.73 23.33 18.63
CA LEU A 87 6.63 22.68 19.35
C LEU A 87 6.84 21.17 19.50
N LEU A 88 7.58 20.56 18.58
CA LEU A 88 7.90 19.14 18.63
C LEU A 88 8.95 18.79 19.70
N ASP A 89 9.65 19.75 20.29
CA ASP A 89 10.59 19.52 21.40
C ASP A 89 9.89 19.31 22.75
N ARG A 90 8.60 19.68 22.84
CA ARG A 90 7.87 19.79 24.12
C ARG A 90 7.06 18.55 24.52
N ARG A 91 7.24 17.40 23.84
CA ARG A 91 6.42 16.18 24.02
C ARG A 91 4.91 16.49 24.07
N PRO A 92 4.34 16.98 22.96
CA PRO A 92 3.00 17.55 22.98
C PRO A 92 1.93 16.49 23.30
N LYS A 93 0.86 16.93 23.97
CA LYS A 93 -0.36 16.13 24.20
C LYS A 93 -1.23 16.00 22.94
N THR A 94 -0.75 16.60 21.85
CA THR A 94 -1.41 16.71 20.55
C THR A 94 -0.40 16.37 19.48
N VAL A 95 -0.83 15.69 18.43
CA VAL A 95 -0.08 15.54 17.19
C VAL A 95 -0.41 16.74 16.30
N TYR A 96 0.59 17.57 16.01
CA TYR A 96 0.45 18.65 15.03
C TYR A 96 0.55 18.08 13.62
N CYS A 97 -0.31 18.56 12.73
CA CYS A 97 -0.28 18.20 11.33
C CYS A 97 0.11 19.43 10.50
N TRP A 98 1.10 19.30 9.62
CA TRP A 98 1.58 20.40 8.79
C TRP A 98 1.89 19.95 7.37
N ASP A 99 1.84 20.87 6.42
CA ASP A 99 2.31 20.67 5.04
C ASP A 99 3.84 20.79 5.03
N PRO A 100 4.62 19.72 4.72
CA PRO A 100 6.07 19.79 4.73
C PRO A 100 6.67 20.76 3.70
N SER A 101 5.92 21.06 2.63
CA SER A 101 6.37 21.91 1.53
C SER A 101 6.25 23.40 1.86
N THR A 102 5.20 23.79 2.58
CA THR A 102 4.88 25.19 2.87
C THR A 102 5.00 25.55 4.34
N MET A 103 5.14 24.54 5.21
CA MET A 103 5.05 24.63 6.66
C MET A 103 3.70 25.16 7.15
N ASP A 104 2.62 25.08 6.36
CA ASP A 104 1.28 25.46 6.84
C ASP A 104 0.78 24.46 7.88
N LEU A 105 0.28 24.95 9.02
CA LEU A 105 -0.38 24.11 10.03
C LEU A 105 -1.77 23.73 9.52
N LEU A 106 -1.96 22.44 9.25
CA LEU A 106 -3.19 21.86 8.71
C LEU A 106 -4.21 21.51 9.81
N GLY A 107 -3.74 21.37 11.05
CA GLY A 107 -4.58 21.09 12.20
C GLY A 107 -3.88 20.23 13.25
N GLU A 108 -4.69 19.63 14.10
CA GLU A 108 -4.25 18.92 15.30
C GLU A 108 -5.03 17.61 15.47
N LYS A 109 -4.35 16.58 15.99
CA LYS A 109 -4.95 15.29 16.38
C LYS A 109 -4.67 14.99 17.85
N PRO A 110 -5.64 14.38 18.57
CA PRO A 110 -5.41 14.02 19.96
C PRO A 110 -4.35 12.91 20.07
N VAL A 111 -3.49 12.98 21.09
CA VAL A 111 -2.70 11.81 21.50
C VAL A 111 -3.61 10.91 22.34
N MET A 112 -4.08 9.82 21.74
CA MET A 112 -4.98 8.88 22.40
C MET A 112 -4.25 8.11 23.50
N SER A 113 -4.90 8.02 24.66
CA SER A 113 -4.41 7.29 25.82
C SER A 113 -4.58 5.77 25.63
N LYS A 114 -3.99 4.98 26.53
CA LYS A 114 -4.22 3.53 26.56
C LYS A 114 -5.71 3.18 26.69
N ALA A 115 -6.46 3.90 27.52
CA ALA A 115 -7.89 3.65 27.72
C ALA A 115 -8.70 3.88 26.44
N ASP A 116 -8.36 4.93 25.68
CA ASP A 116 -8.99 5.22 24.39
C ASP A 116 -8.71 4.11 23.38
N VAL A 117 -7.45 3.66 23.31
CA VAL A 117 -7.03 2.57 22.42
C VAL A 117 -7.73 1.26 22.77
N ASP A 118 -7.80 0.90 24.05
CA ASP A 118 -8.48 -0.31 24.52
C ASP A 118 -9.98 -0.29 24.14
N GLN A 119 -10.64 0.88 24.26
CA GLN A 119 -12.03 1.04 23.85
C GLN A 119 -12.23 0.87 22.33
N ILE A 120 -11.31 1.41 21.53
CA ILE A 120 -11.33 1.28 20.07
C ILE A 120 -11.13 -0.20 19.67
N VAL A 121 -10.17 -0.89 20.28
CA VAL A 121 -9.95 -2.33 20.03
C VAL A 121 -11.15 -3.17 20.46
N ALA A 122 -11.82 -2.84 21.56
CA ALA A 122 -13.04 -3.52 21.99
C ALA A 122 -14.17 -3.37 20.95
N LYS A 123 -14.34 -2.19 20.34
CA LYS A 123 -15.30 -1.99 19.24
C LYS A 123 -14.92 -2.77 17.99
N ALA A 124 -13.63 -2.80 17.65
CA ALA A 124 -13.12 -3.58 16.51
C ALA A 124 -13.34 -5.09 16.72
N ARG A 125 -13.24 -5.57 17.96
CA ARG A 125 -13.51 -6.97 18.33
C ARG A 125 -14.95 -7.37 17.99
N VAL A 126 -15.92 -6.55 18.38
CA VAL A 126 -17.34 -6.76 18.05
C VAL A 126 -17.56 -6.77 16.53
N ALA A 127 -16.93 -5.84 15.81
CA ALA A 127 -17.00 -5.81 14.35
C ALA A 127 -16.38 -7.05 13.70
N SER A 128 -15.25 -7.53 14.25
CA SER A 128 -14.58 -8.76 13.79
C SER A 128 -15.46 -9.99 13.99
N ASP A 129 -16.16 -10.09 15.12
CA ASP A 129 -17.05 -11.22 15.41
C ASP A 129 -18.24 -11.29 14.46
N ALA A 130 -18.73 -10.14 13.97
CA ALA A 130 -19.74 -10.07 12.93
C ALA A 130 -19.13 -10.33 11.53
N TRP A 131 -17.94 -9.80 11.25
CA TRP A 131 -17.34 -9.89 9.92
C TRP A 131 -16.73 -11.26 9.62
N LYS A 132 -16.28 -12.02 10.62
CA LYS A 132 -15.73 -13.37 10.43
C LYS A 132 -16.72 -14.34 9.78
N THR A 133 -18.03 -14.13 9.96
CA THR A 133 -19.10 -14.95 9.35
C THR A 133 -19.49 -14.47 7.94
N SER A 134 -18.91 -13.39 7.44
CA SER A 134 -19.17 -12.90 6.07
C SER A 134 -18.67 -13.88 5.01
N THR A 135 -19.39 -13.96 3.88
CA THR A 135 -18.99 -14.76 2.73
C THR A 135 -17.90 -14.07 1.91
N PHE A 136 -17.13 -14.83 1.13
CA PHE A 136 -16.16 -14.23 0.19
C PHE A 136 -16.82 -13.29 -0.83
N GLU A 137 -18.09 -13.51 -1.18
CA GLU A 137 -18.84 -12.59 -2.02
C GLU A 137 -19.03 -11.23 -1.34
N GLN A 138 -19.44 -11.19 -0.07
CA GLN A 138 -19.57 -9.96 0.70
C GLN A 138 -18.22 -9.24 0.85
N ARG A 139 -17.15 -9.97 1.14
CA ARG A 139 -15.80 -9.40 1.27
C ARG A 139 -15.30 -8.81 -0.05
N ARG A 140 -15.50 -9.51 -1.17
CA ARG A 140 -15.20 -8.96 -2.50
C ARG A 140 -16.05 -7.75 -2.85
N HIS A 141 -17.33 -7.76 -2.46
CA HIS A 141 -18.22 -6.63 -2.70
C HIS A 141 -17.70 -5.38 -1.99
N ALA A 142 -17.32 -5.47 -0.71
CA ALA A 142 -16.69 -4.39 0.03
C ALA A 142 -15.40 -3.88 -0.63
N LEU A 143 -14.50 -4.79 -1.02
CA LEU A 143 -13.26 -4.42 -1.70
C LEU A 143 -13.49 -3.79 -3.09
N ARG A 144 -14.50 -4.24 -3.83
CA ARG A 144 -14.87 -3.63 -5.12
C ARG A 144 -15.47 -2.23 -4.94
N THR A 145 -16.25 -2.01 -3.89
CA THR A 145 -16.75 -0.67 -3.53
C THR A 145 -15.60 0.28 -3.21
N LEU A 146 -14.65 -0.16 -2.38
CA LEU A 146 -13.44 0.61 -2.08
C LEU A 146 -12.61 0.88 -3.34
N LEU A 147 -12.33 -0.13 -4.15
CA LEU A 147 -11.58 0.03 -5.41
C LEU A 147 -12.27 1.04 -6.34
N ARG A 148 -13.60 0.95 -6.50
CA ARG A 148 -14.36 1.91 -7.29
C ARG A 148 -14.17 3.33 -6.78
N PHE A 149 -14.29 3.54 -5.46
CA PHE A 149 -14.07 4.85 -4.85
C PHE A 149 -12.66 5.37 -5.15
N VAL A 150 -11.63 4.53 -5.01
CA VAL A 150 -10.24 4.91 -5.27
C VAL A 150 -10.04 5.34 -6.73
N LEU A 151 -10.61 4.61 -7.69
CA LEU A 151 -10.51 4.95 -9.11
C LEU A 151 -11.25 6.26 -9.44
N GLU A 152 -12.42 6.48 -8.86
CA GLU A 152 -13.22 7.69 -9.08
C GLU A 152 -12.62 8.94 -8.39
N ASN A 153 -11.81 8.76 -7.34
CA ASN A 153 -11.25 9.86 -6.52
C ASN A 153 -9.72 9.89 -6.49
N GLN A 154 -9.05 9.24 -7.45
CA GLN A 154 -7.59 9.09 -7.48
C GLN A 154 -6.84 10.43 -7.40
N GLU A 155 -7.36 11.47 -8.04
CA GLU A 155 -6.76 12.81 -8.01
C GLU A 155 -6.81 13.40 -6.61
N THR A 156 -7.99 13.39 -5.97
CA THR A 156 -8.15 13.87 -4.58
C THR A 156 -7.26 13.07 -3.62
N ILE A 157 -7.22 11.74 -3.75
CA ILE A 157 -6.36 10.88 -2.93
C ILE A 157 -4.89 11.26 -3.10
N ALA A 158 -4.44 11.45 -4.33
CA ALA A 158 -3.07 11.86 -4.61
C ALA A 158 -2.75 13.23 -3.99
N ARG A 159 -3.65 14.21 -4.15
CA ARG A 159 -3.50 15.55 -3.56
C ARG A 159 -3.42 15.53 -2.04
N VAL A 160 -4.31 14.81 -1.38
CA VAL A 160 -4.28 14.63 0.08
C VAL A 160 -2.96 13.98 0.51
N SER A 161 -2.48 12.97 -0.23
CA SER A 161 -1.20 12.32 0.06
C SER A 161 -0.01 13.28 -0.09
N VAL A 162 -0.01 14.08 -1.16
CA VAL A 162 1.01 15.10 -1.44
C VAL A 162 1.07 16.13 -0.31
N ARG A 163 -0.09 16.65 0.09
CA ARG A 163 -0.21 17.66 1.16
C ARG A 163 0.39 17.17 2.48
N ASP A 164 0.09 15.94 2.87
CA ASP A 164 0.49 15.39 4.17
C ASP A 164 1.95 14.90 4.22
N SER A 165 2.56 14.61 3.06
CA SER A 165 3.90 13.99 3.00
C SER A 165 4.95 14.78 2.25
N GLY A 166 4.58 15.81 1.49
CA GLY A 166 5.49 16.60 0.67
C GLY A 166 5.93 15.93 -0.65
N LYS A 167 5.45 14.72 -0.95
CA LYS A 167 5.79 13.99 -2.18
C LYS A 167 5.25 14.67 -3.44
N THR A 168 5.76 14.33 -4.62
CA THR A 168 5.19 14.85 -5.88
C THR A 168 3.85 14.18 -6.22
N VAL A 169 3.02 14.84 -7.04
CA VAL A 169 1.76 14.23 -7.52
C VAL A 169 2.02 12.94 -8.29
N VAL A 170 3.09 12.90 -9.09
CA VAL A 170 3.50 11.68 -9.81
C VAL A 170 3.87 10.56 -8.83
N ASP A 171 4.62 10.87 -7.78
CA ASP A 171 4.95 9.90 -6.72
C ASP A 171 3.70 9.40 -5.99
N ALA A 172 2.73 10.27 -5.75
CA ALA A 172 1.47 9.87 -5.15
C ALA A 172 0.68 8.95 -6.09
N MET A 173 0.57 9.28 -7.37
CA MET A 173 -0.13 8.44 -8.33
C MET A 173 0.48 7.05 -8.46
N ILE A 174 1.81 6.95 -8.53
CA ILE A 174 2.51 5.67 -8.74
C ILE A 174 2.63 4.89 -7.41
N GLY A 175 3.13 5.53 -6.36
CA GLY A 175 3.42 4.88 -5.08
C GLY A 175 2.18 4.66 -4.20
N GLU A 176 1.19 5.55 -4.27
CA GLU A 176 -0.02 5.45 -3.44
C GLU A 176 -1.15 4.74 -4.18
N VAL A 177 -1.60 5.33 -5.29
CA VAL A 177 -2.85 4.96 -5.96
C VAL A 177 -2.65 3.68 -6.76
N LEU A 178 -1.72 3.66 -7.71
CA LEU A 178 -1.50 2.54 -8.61
C LEU A 178 -1.16 1.26 -7.83
N THR A 179 -0.20 1.36 -6.90
CA THR A 179 0.23 0.22 -6.07
C THR A 179 -0.93 -0.34 -5.23
N SER A 180 -1.79 0.52 -4.68
CA SER A 180 -2.98 0.07 -3.94
C SER A 180 -4.04 -0.54 -4.86
N CYS A 181 -4.27 0.03 -6.04
CA CYS A 181 -5.19 -0.52 -7.05
C CYS A 181 -4.78 -1.93 -7.49
N GLU A 182 -3.48 -2.17 -7.71
CA GLU A 182 -2.96 -3.50 -8.03
C GLU A 182 -3.23 -4.49 -6.89
N LYS A 183 -2.98 -4.08 -5.63
CA LYS A 183 -3.29 -4.90 -4.46
C LYS A 183 -4.78 -5.24 -4.35
N PHE A 184 -5.67 -4.28 -4.60
CA PHE A 184 -7.11 -4.51 -4.66
C PHE A 184 -7.47 -5.53 -5.73
N GLN A 185 -7.05 -5.30 -6.97
CA GLN A 185 -7.38 -6.17 -8.11
C GLN A 185 -6.92 -7.61 -7.85
N TRP A 186 -5.67 -7.78 -7.43
CA TRP A 186 -5.12 -9.09 -7.14
C TRP A 186 -5.88 -9.79 -6.01
N THR A 187 -6.19 -9.07 -4.92
CA THR A 187 -6.88 -9.66 -3.75
C THR A 187 -8.32 -10.01 -4.06
N ILE A 188 -9.04 -9.19 -4.82
CA ILE A 188 -10.42 -9.46 -5.27
C ILE A 188 -10.45 -10.71 -6.16
N ALA A 189 -9.48 -10.85 -7.06
CA ALA A 189 -9.40 -11.97 -7.99
C ALA A 189 -8.95 -13.28 -7.32
N ASN A 190 -7.99 -13.21 -6.39
CA ASN A 190 -7.30 -14.40 -5.89
C ASN A 190 -7.54 -14.72 -4.42
N GLY A 191 -8.07 -13.81 -3.60
CA GLY A 191 -8.08 -14.00 -2.14
C GLY A 191 -8.85 -15.24 -1.67
N GLU A 192 -9.99 -15.58 -2.27
CA GLU A 192 -10.74 -16.80 -1.91
C GLU A 192 -9.94 -18.07 -2.25
N LYS A 193 -9.19 -18.06 -3.36
CA LYS A 193 -8.38 -19.21 -3.78
C LYS A 193 -7.34 -19.58 -2.71
N TYR A 194 -6.75 -18.59 -2.06
CA TYR A 194 -5.73 -18.79 -1.02
C TYR A 194 -6.29 -19.05 0.38
N LEU A 195 -7.60 -18.86 0.57
CA LEU A 195 -8.28 -19.07 1.85
C LEU A 195 -9.21 -20.29 1.84
N ARG A 196 -9.26 -21.04 0.74
CA ARG A 196 -10.04 -22.28 0.62
C ARG A 196 -9.42 -23.40 1.47
N ASP A 197 -10.26 -24.34 1.88
CA ASP A 197 -9.80 -25.54 2.57
C ASP A 197 -8.80 -26.32 1.71
N GLU A 198 -7.68 -26.70 2.33
CA GLU A 198 -6.65 -27.48 1.66
C GLU A 198 -6.72 -28.94 2.10
N PRO A 199 -7.14 -29.86 1.22
CA PRO A 199 -7.17 -31.28 1.58
C PRO A 199 -5.77 -31.81 1.86
N ARG A 200 -5.69 -32.81 2.74
CA ARG A 200 -4.48 -33.58 3.01
C ARG A 200 -4.71 -35.04 2.68
N ASP A 201 -3.71 -35.68 2.09
CA ASP A 201 -3.75 -37.12 1.87
C ASP A 201 -3.70 -37.83 3.23
N VAL A 202 -4.60 -38.78 3.40
CA VAL A 202 -4.76 -39.58 4.63
C VAL A 202 -4.18 -40.99 4.49
N GLY A 203 -3.73 -41.35 3.28
CA GLY A 203 -3.25 -42.69 2.97
C GLY A 203 -4.34 -43.76 3.02
N ALA A 204 -4.03 -44.94 2.45
CA ALA A 204 -5.00 -46.03 2.31
C ALA A 204 -5.53 -46.55 3.65
N LEU A 205 -4.69 -46.57 4.69
CA LEU A 205 -5.06 -47.06 6.03
C LEU A 205 -6.18 -46.22 6.68
N MET A 206 -6.35 -44.96 6.27
CA MET A 206 -7.33 -44.04 6.82
C MET A 206 -8.31 -43.53 5.77
N MET A 207 -8.56 -44.30 4.71
CA MET A 207 -9.40 -43.91 3.56
C MET A 207 -10.84 -43.50 3.91
N MET A 208 -11.32 -43.88 5.10
CA MET A 208 -12.64 -43.49 5.62
C MET A 208 -12.66 -42.10 6.28
N LYS A 209 -11.51 -41.43 6.41
CA LYS A 209 -11.39 -40.09 7.00
C LYS A 209 -11.16 -39.02 5.93
N LYS A 210 -11.60 -37.80 6.21
CA LYS A 210 -11.26 -36.60 5.44
C LYS A 210 -10.46 -35.67 6.34
N VAL A 211 -9.34 -35.18 5.86
CA VAL A 211 -8.50 -34.20 6.56
C VAL A 211 -8.30 -33.01 5.65
N HIS A 212 -8.46 -31.81 6.21
CA HIS A 212 -8.18 -30.56 5.53
C HIS A 212 -7.58 -29.54 6.51
N VAL A 213 -6.79 -28.61 5.98
CA VAL A 213 -6.37 -27.41 6.68
C VAL A 213 -7.34 -26.30 6.32
N LYS A 214 -7.86 -25.61 7.34
CA LYS A 214 -8.78 -24.49 7.20
C LYS A 214 -8.11 -23.21 7.68
N TRP A 215 -8.38 -22.11 6.97
CA TRP A 215 -7.90 -20.78 7.30
C TRP A 215 -9.02 -19.99 7.97
N GLU A 216 -8.83 -19.65 9.24
CA GLU A 216 -9.81 -18.89 10.02
C GLU A 216 -9.33 -17.45 10.26
N PRO A 217 -10.23 -16.46 10.31
CA PRO A 217 -9.88 -15.10 10.70
C PRO A 217 -9.28 -15.09 12.12
N LEU A 218 -8.20 -14.33 12.30
CA LEU A 218 -7.51 -14.19 13.58
C LEU A 218 -8.30 -13.34 14.58
N GLY A 219 -9.02 -12.32 14.13
CA GLY A 219 -9.73 -11.36 14.97
C GLY A 219 -9.40 -9.92 14.62
N VAL A 220 -8.86 -9.17 15.57
CA VAL A 220 -8.42 -7.77 15.43
C VAL A 220 -6.94 -7.74 15.08
N ILE A 221 -6.65 -7.13 13.94
CA ILE A 221 -5.30 -6.84 13.49
C ILE A 221 -4.98 -5.40 13.89
N ALA A 222 -3.81 -5.18 14.47
CA ALA A 222 -3.23 -3.84 14.63
C ALA A 222 -2.27 -3.55 13.48
N ALA A 223 -2.37 -2.38 12.88
CA ALA A 223 -1.38 -1.89 11.92
C ALA A 223 -0.77 -0.58 12.40
N ILE A 224 0.55 -0.51 12.51
CA ILE A 224 1.31 0.72 12.75
C ILE A 224 2.03 1.06 11.46
N VAL A 225 1.71 2.21 10.87
CA VAL A 225 2.01 2.52 9.47
C VAL A 225 2.77 3.84 9.32
N PRO A 226 3.77 3.93 8.43
CA PRO A 226 4.67 5.07 8.34
C PRO A 226 4.13 6.17 7.44
N TRP A 227 4.81 7.31 7.48
CA TRP A 227 4.43 8.58 6.87
C TRP A 227 4.78 8.72 5.39
N ASN A 228 5.62 7.84 4.85
CA ASN A 228 6.18 8.01 3.51
C ASN A 228 5.15 7.79 2.39
N TYR A 229 4.24 6.82 2.57
CA TYR A 229 3.13 6.54 1.67
C TYR A 229 1.79 6.44 2.45
N PRO A 230 1.26 7.54 3.01
CA PRO A 230 0.15 7.51 3.97
C PRO A 230 -1.11 6.80 3.46
N PHE A 231 -1.43 6.89 2.17
CA PHE A 231 -2.59 6.20 1.62
C PHE A 231 -2.33 4.71 1.46
N HIS A 232 -1.26 4.33 0.75
CA HIS A 232 -0.92 2.93 0.52
C HIS A 232 -0.67 2.18 1.82
N ASN A 233 0.03 2.80 2.77
CA ASN A 233 0.34 2.17 4.04
C ASN A 233 -0.91 1.92 4.90
N VAL A 234 -1.97 2.73 4.75
CA VAL A 234 -3.29 2.47 5.36
C VAL A 234 -4.03 1.36 4.61
N PHE A 235 -4.08 1.45 3.29
CA PHE A 235 -4.91 0.58 2.46
C PHE A 235 -4.34 -0.84 2.28
N ASN A 236 -3.02 -1.00 2.21
CA ASN A 236 -2.38 -2.28 1.99
C ASN A 236 -2.74 -3.33 3.07
N PRO A 237 -2.55 -3.07 4.39
CA PRO A 237 -3.00 -4.00 5.42
C PRO A 237 -4.54 -4.13 5.48
N MET A 238 -5.27 -3.05 5.18
CA MET A 238 -6.75 -3.06 5.16
C MET A 238 -7.31 -4.03 4.12
N ILE A 239 -6.77 -4.03 2.90
CA ILE A 239 -7.25 -4.89 1.81
C ILE A 239 -7.16 -6.37 2.22
N ALA A 240 -6.02 -6.78 2.77
CA ALA A 240 -5.82 -8.15 3.25
C ALA A 240 -6.73 -8.47 4.44
N THR A 241 -6.86 -7.54 5.39
CA THR A 241 -7.68 -7.68 6.60
C THR A 241 -9.16 -7.89 6.28
N ILE A 242 -9.73 -7.07 5.39
CA ILE A 242 -11.13 -7.21 4.97
C ILE A 242 -11.36 -8.56 4.27
N MET A 243 -10.48 -8.96 3.35
CA MET A 243 -10.62 -10.21 2.61
C MET A 243 -10.54 -11.46 3.52
N THR A 244 -9.68 -11.38 4.52
CA THR A 244 -9.46 -12.47 5.48
C THR A 244 -10.52 -12.51 6.58
N GLY A 245 -11.47 -11.58 6.62
CA GLY A 245 -12.58 -11.59 7.58
C GLY A 245 -12.22 -11.04 8.97
N ASN A 246 -11.18 -10.22 9.05
CA ASN A 246 -10.68 -9.63 10.28
C ASN A 246 -11.12 -8.15 10.41
N ALA A 247 -11.03 -7.59 11.62
CA ALA A 247 -11.10 -6.14 11.85
C ALA A 247 -9.69 -5.52 11.93
N LEU A 248 -9.59 -4.21 11.65
CA LEU A 248 -8.32 -3.49 11.63
C LEU A 248 -8.36 -2.24 12.52
N VAL A 249 -7.32 -2.05 13.32
CA VAL A 249 -7.05 -0.79 14.03
C VAL A 249 -5.70 -0.25 13.58
N ILE A 250 -5.69 0.97 13.04
CA ILE A 250 -4.53 1.57 12.39
C ILE A 250 -4.00 2.74 13.21
N LYS A 251 -2.72 2.71 13.57
CA LYS A 251 -1.98 3.88 14.05
C LYS A 251 -1.12 4.44 12.91
N ALA A 252 -1.59 5.51 12.28
CA ALA A 252 -0.77 6.24 11.30
C ALA A 252 0.33 7.03 12.02
N SER A 253 1.47 7.19 11.34
CA SER A 253 2.56 8.06 11.80
C SER A 253 2.04 9.46 12.13
N GLU A 254 2.53 10.01 13.23
CA GLU A 254 2.27 11.40 13.65
C GLU A 254 2.62 12.43 12.56
N TYR A 255 3.55 12.12 11.66
CA TYR A 255 3.97 12.99 10.56
C TYR A 255 3.02 12.98 9.35
N ALA A 256 2.08 12.03 9.28
CA ALA A 256 1.10 11.93 8.20
C ALA A 256 -0.27 11.53 8.74
N SER A 257 -0.69 12.20 9.83
CA SER A 257 -1.94 11.93 10.53
C SER A 257 -3.08 12.85 10.09
N TRP A 258 -2.86 13.79 9.17
CA TRP A 258 -3.93 14.66 8.66
C TRP A 258 -4.79 13.94 7.63
N SER A 259 -4.15 13.24 6.69
CA SER A 259 -4.79 12.53 5.59
C SER A 259 -5.76 11.43 6.04
N ILE A 260 -5.58 10.89 7.25
CA ILE A 260 -6.46 9.86 7.80
C ILE A 260 -7.91 10.33 7.98
N ASP A 261 -8.17 11.63 8.05
CA ASP A 261 -9.55 12.14 8.11
C ASP A 261 -10.29 11.85 6.82
N TYR A 262 -9.70 12.22 5.69
CA TYR A 262 -10.27 11.97 4.37
C TYR A 262 -10.37 10.46 4.12
N TYR A 263 -9.30 9.72 4.39
CA TYR A 263 -9.28 8.26 4.19
C TYR A 263 -10.26 7.55 5.11
N GLY A 264 -10.38 7.97 6.37
CA GLY A 264 -11.33 7.41 7.33
C GLY A 264 -12.78 7.63 6.92
N LYS A 265 -13.13 8.84 6.45
CA LYS A 265 -14.47 9.13 5.89
C LYS A 265 -14.75 8.24 4.67
N ALA A 266 -13.79 8.13 3.75
CA ALA A 266 -13.90 7.29 2.56
C ALA A 266 -14.09 5.81 2.89
N ILE A 267 -13.26 5.27 3.79
CA ILE A 267 -13.33 3.87 4.22
C ILE A 267 -14.68 3.59 4.89
N ASN A 268 -15.09 4.43 5.84
CA ASN A 268 -16.36 4.25 6.55
C ASN A 268 -17.55 4.28 5.59
N ALA A 269 -17.63 5.27 4.70
CA ALA A 269 -18.72 5.39 3.74
C ALA A 269 -18.76 4.20 2.76
N CYS A 270 -17.60 3.70 2.31
CA CYS A 270 -17.53 2.53 1.44
C CYS A 270 -17.94 1.23 2.13
N LEU A 271 -17.48 1.03 3.37
CA LEU A 271 -17.81 -0.16 4.15
C LEU A 271 -19.29 -0.18 4.55
N GLU A 272 -19.84 0.96 4.94
CA GLU A 272 -21.28 1.13 5.22
C GLU A 272 -22.11 0.82 3.97
N ALA A 273 -21.77 1.41 2.82
CA ALA A 273 -22.47 1.16 1.55
C ALA A 273 -22.38 -0.31 1.09
N ALA A 274 -21.32 -1.02 1.48
CA ALA A 274 -21.15 -2.44 1.21
C ALA A 274 -21.83 -3.36 2.23
N GLY A 275 -22.45 -2.81 3.29
CA GLY A 275 -23.09 -3.55 4.36
C GLY A 275 -22.12 -4.24 5.33
N ALA A 276 -20.89 -3.74 5.44
CA ALA A 276 -19.95 -4.20 6.45
C ALA A 276 -20.31 -3.65 7.84
N PRO A 277 -19.94 -4.33 8.94
CA PRO A 277 -20.24 -3.86 10.29
C PRO A 277 -19.52 -2.54 10.58
N PRO A 278 -20.13 -1.65 11.40
CA PRO A 278 -19.45 -0.45 11.84
C PRO A 278 -18.18 -0.80 12.63
N ASN A 279 -17.20 0.10 12.64
CA ASN A 279 -15.93 -0.07 13.36
C ASN A 279 -15.03 -1.21 12.84
N LEU A 280 -15.30 -1.73 11.64
CA LEU A 280 -14.46 -2.78 11.03
C LEU A 280 -13.02 -2.27 10.76
N VAL A 281 -12.89 -0.99 10.41
CA VAL A 281 -11.61 -0.31 10.29
C VAL A 281 -11.67 0.94 11.16
N GLN A 282 -10.72 1.10 12.07
CA GLN A 282 -10.63 2.26 12.96
C GLN A 282 -9.22 2.82 12.99
N PHE A 283 -9.10 4.10 13.34
CA PHE A 283 -7.84 4.80 13.47
C PHE A 283 -7.56 5.18 14.92
N VAL A 284 -6.28 5.15 15.30
CA VAL A 284 -5.78 5.73 16.54
C VAL A 284 -4.67 6.74 16.22
N THR A 285 -4.64 7.86 16.95
CA THR A 285 -3.66 8.93 16.74
C THR A 285 -2.81 9.12 17.98
N GLY A 286 -1.52 9.40 17.78
CA GLY A 286 -0.57 9.62 18.87
C GLY A 286 0.83 9.17 18.51
N TYR A 287 1.75 9.23 19.47
CA TYR A 287 3.17 8.91 19.27
C TYR A 287 3.49 7.43 19.55
N GLY A 288 4.75 7.09 19.79
CA GLY A 288 5.19 5.73 20.09
C GLY A 288 4.49 5.09 21.30
N ALA A 289 4.14 5.87 22.33
CA ALA A 289 3.42 5.37 23.50
C ALA A 289 1.99 4.86 23.16
N THR A 290 1.28 5.56 22.28
CA THR A 290 -0.02 5.13 21.75
C THR A 290 0.15 3.88 20.88
N GLY A 291 1.19 3.82 20.06
CA GLY A 291 1.54 2.62 19.29
C GLY A 291 1.80 1.39 20.17
N ASN A 292 2.57 1.55 21.25
CA ASN A 292 2.79 0.48 22.23
C ASN A 292 1.49 0.07 22.94
N SER A 293 0.62 1.04 23.24
CA SER A 293 -0.71 0.76 23.81
C SER A 293 -1.54 -0.11 22.86
N LEU A 294 -1.49 0.17 21.54
CA LEU A 294 -2.16 -0.64 20.53
C LEU A 294 -1.60 -2.07 20.43
N VAL A 295 -0.27 -2.23 20.41
CA VAL A 295 0.39 -3.54 20.38
C VAL A 295 -0.01 -4.40 21.59
N THR A 296 -0.19 -3.76 22.75
CA THR A 296 -0.50 -4.45 24.02
C THR A 296 -2.00 -4.51 24.34
N ALA A 297 -2.87 -4.03 23.44
CA ALA A 297 -4.33 -4.00 23.62
C ALA A 297 -5.04 -5.34 23.32
N ASN A 298 -4.35 -6.47 23.49
CA ASN A 298 -4.87 -7.82 23.22
C ASN A 298 -5.42 -7.99 21.78
N VAL A 299 -4.61 -7.59 20.80
CA VAL A 299 -4.83 -7.82 19.36
C VAL A 299 -4.24 -9.17 18.94
N ASP A 300 -4.75 -9.77 17.86
CA ASP A 300 -4.41 -11.14 17.46
C ASP A 300 -3.28 -11.19 16.43
N LYS A 301 -2.94 -10.05 15.85
CA LYS A 301 -1.76 -9.86 14.99
C LYS A 301 -1.37 -8.40 14.96
N VAL A 302 -0.07 -8.14 14.86
CA VAL A 302 0.48 -6.81 14.65
C VAL A 302 1.19 -6.78 13.30
N ILE A 303 0.90 -5.76 12.50
CA ILE A 303 1.65 -5.38 11.31
C ILE A 303 2.36 -4.08 11.66
N PHE A 304 3.68 -4.07 11.61
CA PHE A 304 4.48 -2.87 11.80
C PHE A 304 5.32 -2.63 10.56
N VAL A 305 5.18 -1.43 10.02
CA VAL A 305 6.00 -0.94 8.91
C VAL A 305 6.74 0.30 9.42
N GLY A 306 8.08 0.28 9.39
CA GLY A 306 8.88 1.36 9.97
C GLY A 306 10.36 1.00 10.10
N SER A 307 11.05 1.59 11.06
CA SER A 307 12.50 1.36 11.23
C SER A 307 12.82 0.09 12.03
N PRO A 308 13.98 -0.55 11.80
CA PRO A 308 14.36 -1.77 12.51
C PRO A 308 14.39 -1.60 14.03
N GLY A 309 14.93 -0.48 14.51
CA GLY A 309 15.03 -0.20 15.95
C GLY A 309 13.67 -0.04 16.64
N VAL A 310 12.64 0.43 15.94
CA VAL A 310 11.26 0.43 16.47
C VAL A 310 10.61 -0.95 16.31
N GLY A 311 10.91 -1.67 15.23
CA GLY A 311 10.46 -3.05 15.02
C GLY A 311 10.84 -3.99 16.15
N VAL A 312 12.07 -3.88 16.67
CA VAL A 312 12.52 -4.62 17.86
C VAL A 312 11.61 -4.34 19.06
N LYS A 313 11.31 -3.07 19.35
CA LYS A 313 10.43 -2.67 20.46
C LYS A 313 9.00 -3.20 20.29
N VAL A 314 8.49 -3.21 19.06
CA VAL A 314 7.17 -3.76 18.75
C VAL A 314 7.15 -5.27 19.01
N MET A 315 8.17 -5.99 18.56
CA MET A 315 8.29 -7.43 18.79
C MET A 315 8.41 -7.77 20.29
N GLU A 316 9.21 -7.01 21.04
CA GLU A 316 9.32 -7.13 22.50
C GLU A 316 7.96 -6.94 23.18
N ALA A 317 7.21 -5.89 22.80
CA ALA A 317 5.90 -5.62 23.37
C ALA A 317 4.88 -6.72 23.03
N ALA A 318 4.86 -7.19 21.78
CA ALA A 318 3.96 -8.24 21.31
C ALA A 318 4.25 -9.61 21.95
N SER A 319 5.52 -9.89 22.27
CA SER A 319 5.94 -11.17 22.86
C SER A 319 5.26 -11.46 24.21
N LYS A 320 4.86 -10.43 24.96
CA LYS A 320 4.18 -10.55 26.25
C LYS A 320 2.84 -11.29 26.16
N ASN A 321 2.18 -11.22 25.01
CA ASN A 321 0.91 -11.88 24.72
C ASN A 321 1.04 -12.98 23.66
N LEU A 322 2.28 -13.32 23.25
CA LEU A 322 2.56 -14.20 22.10
C LEU A 322 1.85 -13.75 20.81
N THR A 323 1.60 -12.45 20.65
CA THR A 323 0.92 -11.90 19.47
C THR A 323 1.86 -11.99 18.26
N PRO A 324 1.47 -12.67 17.16
CA PRO A 324 2.28 -12.72 15.95
C PRO A 324 2.52 -11.35 15.35
N VAL A 325 3.75 -11.08 14.93
CA VAL A 325 4.15 -9.83 14.26
C VAL A 325 4.49 -10.06 12.79
N VAL A 326 4.21 -9.07 11.95
CA VAL A 326 4.80 -8.90 10.62
C VAL A 326 5.56 -7.59 10.66
N LEU A 327 6.86 -7.63 10.37
CA LEU A 327 7.76 -6.48 10.46
C LEU A 327 8.31 -6.16 9.07
N GLU A 328 7.98 -4.99 8.55
CA GLU A 328 8.52 -4.44 7.29
C GLU A 328 9.47 -3.29 7.65
N LEU A 329 10.79 -3.54 7.62
CA LEU A 329 11.77 -2.76 8.39
C LEU A 329 12.71 -1.84 7.58
N GLY A 330 12.35 -1.47 6.35
CA GLY A 330 13.22 -0.69 5.47
C GLY A 330 14.46 -1.46 5.00
N GLY A 331 15.24 -0.83 4.13
CA GLY A 331 16.40 -1.45 3.48
C GLY A 331 17.56 -0.47 3.31
N LYS A 332 18.67 -1.00 2.78
CA LYS A 332 19.82 -0.22 2.32
C LYS A 332 20.20 -0.73 0.94
N ASP A 333 19.27 -0.55 0.01
CA ASP A 333 19.21 -1.39 -1.17
C ASP A 333 20.35 -1.08 -2.15
N PRO A 334 21.11 -2.10 -2.59
CA PRO A 334 22.21 -1.91 -3.52
C PRO A 334 21.69 -1.80 -4.96
N PHE A 335 22.34 -0.92 -5.73
CA PHE A 335 22.21 -0.85 -7.18
C PHE A 335 23.56 -1.18 -7.79
N VAL A 336 23.64 -2.25 -8.58
CA VAL A 336 24.90 -2.71 -9.19
C VAL A 336 24.91 -2.37 -10.68
N VAL A 337 25.90 -1.59 -11.11
CA VAL A 337 26.12 -1.22 -12.51
C VAL A 337 27.33 -1.99 -13.03
N CYS A 338 27.06 -3.03 -13.82
CA CYS A 338 28.09 -3.85 -14.47
C CYS A 338 28.81 -3.08 -15.59
N GLU A 339 29.99 -3.57 -15.97
CA GLU A 339 30.81 -2.96 -17.03
C GLU A 339 30.12 -2.96 -18.41
N ASP A 340 29.26 -3.93 -18.67
CA ASP A 340 28.46 -4.06 -19.91
C ASP A 340 27.09 -3.35 -19.84
N ALA A 341 26.83 -2.60 -18.76
CA ALA A 341 25.57 -1.88 -18.60
C ALA A 341 25.44 -0.75 -19.64
N ASN A 342 24.28 -0.66 -20.28
CA ASN A 342 23.93 0.50 -21.10
C ASN A 342 23.65 1.72 -20.20
N ILE A 343 24.68 2.52 -19.93
CA ILE A 343 24.60 3.68 -19.02
C ILE A 343 23.49 4.66 -19.44
N ASP A 344 23.40 4.99 -20.73
CA ASP A 344 22.35 5.88 -21.26
C ASP A 344 20.94 5.34 -20.99
N GLY A 345 20.77 4.02 -21.02
CA GLY A 345 19.49 3.37 -20.77
C GLY A 345 19.10 3.29 -19.28
N ILE A 346 20.07 3.28 -18.36
CA ILE A 346 19.80 3.02 -16.93
C ILE A 346 19.81 4.28 -16.07
N VAL A 347 20.52 5.34 -16.45
CA VAL A 347 20.75 6.50 -15.58
C VAL A 347 19.43 7.17 -15.14
N GLN A 348 18.45 7.30 -16.03
CA GLN A 348 17.13 7.84 -15.67
C GLN A 348 16.39 6.97 -14.66
N THR A 349 16.47 5.64 -14.83
CA THR A 349 15.85 4.67 -13.92
C THR A 349 16.54 4.67 -12.55
N ALA A 350 17.88 4.76 -12.53
CA ALA A 350 18.65 4.91 -11.31
C ALA A 350 18.24 6.19 -10.55
N CYS A 351 18.23 7.33 -11.24
CA CYS A 351 17.80 8.60 -10.64
C CYS A 351 16.36 8.52 -10.12
N ARG A 352 15.43 7.95 -10.90
CA ARG A 352 14.05 7.77 -10.48
C ARG A 352 13.93 6.88 -9.25
N GLY A 353 14.71 5.79 -9.17
CA GLY A 353 14.75 4.91 -8.01
C GLY A 353 15.17 5.65 -6.74
N VAL A 354 16.22 6.46 -6.82
CA VAL A 354 16.76 7.23 -5.67
C VAL A 354 15.82 8.34 -5.24
N TRP A 355 15.38 9.20 -6.16
CA TRP A 355 14.69 10.45 -5.81
C TRP A 355 13.16 10.38 -5.92
N GLN A 356 12.59 9.22 -6.22
CA GLN A 356 11.16 8.99 -5.99
C GLN A 356 10.84 9.30 -4.52
N ASN A 357 9.90 10.22 -4.29
CA ASN A 357 9.56 10.73 -2.96
C ASN A 357 10.79 11.25 -2.17
N MET A 358 11.78 11.85 -2.85
CA MET A 358 13.04 12.31 -2.26
C MET A 358 13.80 11.23 -1.48
N GLY A 359 13.79 9.99 -1.97
CA GLY A 359 14.45 8.86 -1.30
C GLY A 359 13.75 8.37 -0.04
N GLN A 360 12.57 8.91 0.27
CA GLN A 360 11.75 8.46 1.39
C GLN A 360 10.94 7.20 0.98
N ASN A 361 11.64 6.18 0.51
CA ASN A 361 11.07 4.94 -0.01
C ASN A 361 11.83 3.74 0.55
N CYS A 362 11.10 2.76 1.11
CA CYS A 362 11.72 1.60 1.77
C CYS A 362 12.43 0.63 0.81
N ALA A 363 12.08 0.68 -0.48
CA ALA A 363 12.67 -0.13 -1.55
C ALA A 363 13.49 0.73 -2.54
N GLY A 364 13.97 1.89 -2.11
CA GLY A 364 14.76 2.81 -2.93
C GLY A 364 16.24 2.42 -2.92
N PRO A 365 16.94 2.41 -4.07
CA PRO A 365 18.39 2.22 -4.09
C PRO A 365 19.08 3.38 -3.38
N GLU A 366 20.01 3.04 -2.48
CA GLU A 366 20.78 4.03 -1.71
C GLU A 366 22.29 3.83 -1.86
N ARG A 367 22.74 2.63 -2.25
CA ARG A 367 24.16 2.30 -2.42
C ARG A 367 24.42 1.84 -3.83
N PHE A 368 25.22 2.62 -4.56
CA PHE A 368 25.57 2.31 -5.94
C PHE A 368 26.96 1.68 -5.99
N PHE A 369 27.03 0.47 -6.53
CA PHE A 369 28.28 -0.24 -6.83
C PHE A 369 28.46 -0.22 -8.34
N VAL A 370 29.44 0.53 -8.83
CA VAL A 370 29.66 0.75 -10.26
C VAL A 370 31.04 0.24 -10.60
N TYR A 371 31.15 -0.56 -11.67
CA TYR A 371 32.43 -1.07 -12.13
C TYR A 371 33.34 0.06 -12.64
N GLU A 372 34.65 -0.09 -12.43
CA GLU A 372 35.66 0.94 -12.73
C GLU A 372 35.57 1.44 -14.18
N GLY A 373 35.37 0.53 -15.15
CA GLY A 373 35.28 0.87 -16.57
C GLY A 373 34.13 1.80 -16.97
N CYS A 374 33.08 1.92 -16.14
CA CYS A 374 31.94 2.80 -16.39
C CYS A 374 31.65 3.81 -15.25
N TYR A 375 32.53 3.88 -14.25
CA TYR A 375 32.35 4.71 -13.05
C TYR A 375 32.21 6.19 -13.37
N ASP A 376 33.21 6.77 -14.05
CA ASP A 376 33.25 8.20 -14.33
C ASP A 376 32.08 8.65 -15.23
N GLU A 377 31.75 7.84 -16.25
CA GLU A 377 30.63 8.11 -17.15
C GLU A 377 29.28 8.10 -16.40
N PHE A 378 29.08 7.10 -15.53
CA PHE A 378 27.86 7.00 -14.74
C PHE A 378 27.73 8.18 -13.77
N CYS A 379 28.79 8.51 -13.03
CA CYS A 379 28.81 9.63 -12.09
C CYS A 379 28.55 10.98 -12.79
N ASP A 380 29.16 11.22 -13.95
CA ASP A 380 28.96 12.44 -14.75
C ASP A 380 27.50 12.56 -15.22
N LYS A 381 26.91 11.51 -15.78
CA LYS A 381 25.52 11.55 -16.27
C LYS A 381 24.50 11.69 -15.13
N VAL A 382 24.69 10.97 -14.02
CA VAL A 382 23.81 11.09 -12.84
C VAL A 382 23.88 12.50 -12.27
N SER A 383 25.08 13.02 -12.04
CA SER A 383 25.24 14.37 -11.48
C SER A 383 24.63 15.45 -12.38
N LYS A 384 24.82 15.37 -13.70
CA LYS A 384 24.19 16.28 -14.67
C LYS A 384 22.67 16.27 -14.59
N LEU A 385 22.04 15.11 -14.46
CA LEU A 385 20.59 15.02 -14.31
C LEU A 385 20.11 15.61 -12.99
N VAL A 386 20.81 15.32 -11.89
CA VAL A 386 20.45 15.84 -10.58
C VAL A 386 20.52 17.36 -10.53
N HIS A 387 21.52 17.97 -11.16
CA HIS A 387 21.62 19.44 -11.28
C HIS A 387 20.47 20.07 -12.08
N GLN A 388 19.75 19.31 -12.89
CA GLN A 388 18.61 19.78 -13.68
C GLN A 388 17.26 19.61 -12.95
N MET A 389 17.23 18.87 -11.84
CA MET A 389 15.99 18.59 -11.11
C MET A 389 15.43 19.86 -10.46
N LYS A 390 14.11 20.04 -10.57
CA LYS A 390 13.39 21.14 -9.94
C LYS A 390 12.77 20.70 -8.63
N GLN A 391 13.25 21.25 -7.53
CA GLN A 391 12.67 21.05 -6.21
C GLN A 391 11.71 22.18 -5.84
N GLY A 392 10.61 21.87 -5.18
CA GLY A 392 9.67 22.87 -4.69
C GLY A 392 8.33 22.30 -4.22
N PRO A 393 7.35 23.16 -3.89
CA PRO A 393 6.02 22.74 -3.45
C PRO A 393 5.22 22.06 -4.58
N PRO A 394 4.94 20.74 -4.50
CA PRO A 394 4.40 20.02 -5.66
C PRO A 394 2.96 20.40 -6.05
N LEU A 395 2.18 20.98 -5.13
CA LEU A 395 0.82 21.48 -5.43
C LEU A 395 0.82 22.88 -6.08
N HIS A 396 1.94 23.61 -6.01
CA HIS A 396 2.05 24.94 -6.61
C HIS A 396 2.54 24.88 -8.07
N SER A 397 3.26 23.82 -8.45
CA SER A 397 3.83 23.64 -9.78
C SER A 397 3.81 22.19 -10.23
N ALA A 398 3.19 21.94 -11.39
CA ALA A 398 3.17 20.64 -12.05
C ALA A 398 4.55 20.20 -12.60
N THR A 399 5.54 21.09 -12.62
CA THR A 399 6.90 20.82 -13.13
C THR A 399 7.91 20.49 -12.03
N THR A 400 7.42 20.21 -10.82
CA THR A 400 8.24 19.84 -9.67
C THR A 400 8.69 18.39 -9.80
N ASP A 401 10.00 18.16 -9.90
CA ASP A 401 10.60 16.82 -9.94
C ASP A 401 10.82 16.26 -8.52
N CYS A 402 11.11 17.15 -7.57
CA CYS A 402 11.56 16.82 -6.22
C CYS A 402 10.68 17.51 -5.17
N GLY A 403 10.11 16.72 -4.27
CA GLY A 403 9.24 17.21 -3.19
C GLY A 403 9.99 17.64 -1.92
N ALA A 404 9.23 17.74 -0.82
CA ALA A 404 9.74 18.03 0.51
C ALA A 404 10.01 16.76 1.34
N ILE A 405 10.86 16.89 2.34
CA ILE A 405 11.12 15.89 3.38
C ILE A 405 9.99 15.97 4.43
N CYS A 406 9.23 14.88 4.56
CA CYS A 406 8.00 14.83 5.36
C CYS A 406 8.23 15.16 6.85
N MET A 407 9.26 14.58 7.44
CA MET A 407 9.57 14.73 8.88
C MET A 407 10.17 16.09 9.25
N GLY A 408 10.34 16.99 8.27
CA GLY A 408 10.66 18.39 8.52
C GLY A 408 12.13 18.68 8.82
N PRO A 409 12.41 19.88 9.37
CA PRO A 409 13.77 20.40 9.52
C PRO A 409 14.72 19.54 10.36
N ARG A 410 14.22 18.82 11.38
CA ARG A 410 15.07 17.93 12.19
C ARG A 410 15.64 16.78 11.34
N GLN A 411 14.86 16.22 10.43
CA GLN A 411 15.34 15.17 9.54
C GLN A 411 16.35 15.72 8.53
N MET A 412 16.13 16.92 8.01
CA MET A 412 17.07 17.56 7.09
C MET A 412 18.43 17.85 7.76
N ALA A 413 18.42 18.28 9.02
CA ALA A 413 19.65 18.45 9.80
C ALA A 413 20.39 17.12 10.03
N HIS A 414 19.65 16.02 10.22
CA HIS A 414 20.24 14.69 10.28
C HIS A 414 20.89 14.29 8.95
N TYR A 415 20.23 14.53 7.81
CA TYR A 415 20.83 14.30 6.49
C TYR A 415 22.11 15.11 6.29
N GLN A 416 22.11 16.39 6.69
CA GLN A 416 23.32 17.20 6.64
C GLN A 416 24.46 16.58 7.46
N THR A 417 24.16 16.07 8.66
CA THR A 417 25.17 15.40 9.50
C THR A 417 25.75 14.16 8.82
N LEU A 418 24.95 13.38 8.10
CA LEU A 418 25.42 12.21 7.35
C LEU A 418 26.33 12.60 6.18
N VAL A 419 25.96 13.66 5.46
CA VAL A 419 26.77 14.19 4.35
C VAL A 419 28.09 14.76 4.87
N ASP A 420 28.05 15.56 5.93
CA ASP A 420 29.24 16.16 6.54
C ASP A 420 30.20 15.08 7.06
N ASP A 421 29.69 14.03 7.70
CA ASP A 421 30.49 12.87 8.13
C ASP A 421 31.18 12.20 6.94
N ALA A 422 30.44 11.88 5.88
CA ALA A 422 31.00 11.24 4.69
C ALA A 422 32.09 12.10 4.04
N VAL A 423 31.85 13.41 3.89
CA VAL A 423 32.82 14.35 3.32
C VAL A 423 34.07 14.47 4.22
N SER A 424 33.90 14.54 5.54
CA SER A 424 35.02 14.60 6.48
C SER A 424 35.94 13.37 6.41
N LYS A 425 35.41 12.24 5.93
CA LYS A 425 36.13 10.98 5.75
C LYS A 425 36.68 10.78 4.33
N GLY A 426 36.39 11.69 3.39
CA GLY A 426 36.96 11.69 2.04
C GLY A 426 35.96 11.50 0.90
N ALA A 427 34.65 11.42 1.17
CA ALA A 427 33.65 11.40 0.11
C ALA A 427 33.63 12.72 -0.66
N LYS A 428 33.30 12.66 -1.96
CA LYS A 428 33.15 13.82 -2.84
C LYS A 428 31.67 14.11 -3.06
N VAL A 429 31.28 15.38 -2.96
CA VAL A 429 29.93 15.82 -3.34
C VAL A 429 29.92 16.15 -4.83
N LEU A 430 29.16 15.40 -5.62
CA LEU A 430 29.01 15.64 -7.07
C LEU A 430 27.80 16.54 -7.38
N ALA A 431 26.76 16.48 -6.56
CA ALA A 431 25.57 17.34 -6.65
C ALA A 431 24.89 17.47 -5.27
N GLY A 432 24.25 18.61 -5.01
CA GLY A 432 23.51 18.86 -3.77
C GLY A 432 24.38 18.92 -2.51
N GLY A 433 23.94 18.26 -1.44
CA GLY A 433 24.71 18.03 -0.21
C GLY A 433 24.71 19.17 0.81
N LYS A 434 23.95 20.24 0.58
CA LYS A 434 23.86 21.39 1.51
C LYS A 434 22.43 21.85 1.70
N LEU A 435 22.06 22.13 2.94
CA LEU A 435 20.79 22.78 3.26
C LEU A 435 20.63 24.12 2.50
N PRO A 436 19.40 24.48 2.07
CA PRO A 436 19.12 25.78 1.49
C PRO A 436 19.54 26.93 2.41
N GLU A 437 20.19 27.94 1.85
CA GLU A 437 20.65 29.12 2.59
C GLU A 437 19.49 30.08 2.94
N LYS A 438 19.70 30.93 3.93
CA LYS A 438 18.72 31.96 4.29
C LYS A 438 18.50 32.91 3.11
N GLY A 439 17.25 33.00 2.65
CA GLY A 439 16.87 33.82 1.50
C GLY A 439 16.54 33.00 0.25
N ASP A 440 16.92 31.72 0.22
CA ASP A 440 16.41 30.76 -0.76
C ASP A 440 14.90 30.50 -0.52
N PRO A 441 14.04 30.55 -1.55
CA PRO A 441 12.63 30.16 -1.42
C PRO A 441 12.43 28.78 -0.77
N LEU A 442 13.32 27.82 -1.00
CA LEU A 442 13.29 26.48 -0.43
C LEU A 442 13.61 26.47 1.08
N ALA A 443 14.27 27.49 1.62
CA ALA A 443 14.53 27.58 3.06
C ALA A 443 13.24 27.80 3.89
N SER A 444 12.12 28.12 3.25
CA SER A 444 10.81 28.28 3.90
C SER A 444 10.04 26.97 4.11
N GLY A 445 10.46 25.90 3.43
CA GLY A 445 9.87 24.56 3.52
C GLY A 445 10.87 23.52 4.03
N SER A 446 10.47 22.25 3.97
CA SER A 446 11.32 21.13 4.36
C SER A 446 12.05 20.55 3.16
N PHE A 447 12.88 21.35 2.48
CA PHE A 447 13.59 20.94 1.28
C PHE A 447 15.07 20.66 1.54
N TYR A 448 15.48 19.39 1.40
CA TYR A 448 16.88 18.98 1.31
C TYR A 448 17.19 18.64 -0.15
N PRO A 449 18.29 19.15 -0.75
CA PRO A 449 18.53 18.95 -2.17
C PRO A 449 18.82 17.48 -2.50
N PRO A 450 18.43 17.01 -3.71
CA PRO A 450 18.88 15.71 -4.20
C PRO A 450 20.41 15.70 -4.22
N THR A 451 21.00 14.69 -3.58
CA THR A 451 22.44 14.67 -3.26
C THR A 451 23.12 13.46 -3.86
N VAL A 452 24.27 13.67 -4.48
CA VAL A 452 25.12 12.61 -5.04
C VAL A 452 26.48 12.66 -4.36
N LEU A 453 26.84 11.58 -3.68
CA LEU A 453 28.16 11.39 -3.09
C LEU A 453 28.92 10.32 -3.88
N ALA A 454 30.18 10.59 -4.18
CA ALA A 454 31.11 9.68 -4.82
C ALA A 454 32.29 9.37 -3.89
N ASP A 455 32.99 8.27 -4.16
CA ASP A 455 34.14 7.82 -3.39
C ASP A 455 33.85 7.71 -1.88
N VAL A 456 32.64 7.26 -1.52
CA VAL A 456 32.19 7.19 -0.12
C VAL A 456 32.96 6.09 0.62
N PRO A 457 33.72 6.41 1.69
CA PRO A 457 34.45 5.41 2.46
C PRO A 457 33.49 4.49 3.23
N GLU A 458 33.84 3.21 3.40
CA GLU A 458 33.05 2.25 4.19
C GLU A 458 32.84 2.66 5.65
N SER A 459 33.72 3.52 6.18
CA SER A 459 33.63 4.04 7.54
C SER A 459 32.65 5.21 7.71
N ALA A 460 32.09 5.74 6.62
CA ALA A 460 31.06 6.78 6.68
C ALA A 460 29.78 6.25 7.33
N MET A 461 29.03 7.11 8.00
CA MET A 461 27.76 6.75 8.64
C MET A 461 26.65 6.38 7.65
N ILE A 462 26.81 6.73 6.37
CA ILE A 462 25.78 6.62 5.33
C ILE A 462 25.67 5.26 4.66
#